data_AF-A0A5C3KN88-F1
#
_entry.id   AF-A0A5C3KN88-F1
#
_cell.length_a   1.000
_cell.length_b   1.000
_cell.length_c   1.000
_cell.angle_alpha   90.00
_cell.angle_beta   90.00
_cell.angle_gamma   90.00
#
_symmetry.space_group_name_H-M   'P 1'
#
loop_
_entity.id
_entity.type
_entity.pdbx_description
1 polymer ?
#
loop_
_entity_poly.entity_id
_entity_poly.type
_entity_poly.pdbx_seq_one_letter_code
_entity_poly.pdbx_strand_id
1 'polypeptide(L)'
;MLDTAISIPHIEQVGVRARDIYSQQPTRDFVRSLVISERRVRLLQYDRSGAKYSDPFDFHLEAARFVKLVLGLTSDDPRLVGFDKSICWEVYKGTKDVHGKINAVDAKGDKITYDIVGDRPSFHRCSLIGRATNTWDVTGPNGEEYIVKDLWREARRSSEPDLLEAAKGVVGVAQMIACEDIYKVSDFRDLQDGEELTDRTKCRITLERYGRQIEHFQSASQALWALHDAISAHKELFKAGVLHRDISKNNILFGRPDAEPGWRGVLIDMDMSIFVDLAKRDNAADFRTGTRMFQSISVLTSFNSKVPMAQDFYDDIESFFYVLCYLLFVCESKGKQYRILPMPQERTLRVKIHWRHFRGVCIGLLGRALQESSPGIPQYYPLPCQIEGKDTPQRPKGEVDRGPESRVA
;
A
#
# COMPACT_ATOMS: atom_id res chain seq x y z
N MET A 1 14.80 38.99 -17.65
CA MET A 1 13.95 37.87 -18.13
C MET A 1 13.21 37.13 -17.01
N LEU A 2 13.49 37.41 -15.71
CA LEU A 2 12.76 36.86 -14.55
C LEU A 2 11.55 37.73 -14.08
N ASP A 3 11.40 38.95 -14.61
CA ASP A 3 10.37 39.92 -14.18
C ASP A 3 9.04 39.80 -14.93
N THR A 4 8.99 39.02 -16.02
CA THR A 4 7.77 38.73 -16.77
C THR A 4 7.26 37.36 -16.37
N ALA A 5 6.41 37.34 -15.35
CA ALA A 5 5.66 36.19 -14.83
C ALA A 5 6.52 34.95 -14.52
N ILE A 6 6.66 34.61 -13.23
CA ILE A 6 7.09 33.28 -12.80
C ILE A 6 6.21 32.25 -13.53
N SER A 7 6.81 31.56 -14.49
CA SER A 7 6.14 30.64 -15.41
C SER A 7 5.84 29.30 -14.73
N ILE A 8 4.91 28.53 -15.29
CA ILE A 8 4.59 27.15 -14.86
C ILE A 8 5.85 26.30 -14.55
N PRO A 9 6.94 26.38 -15.34
CA PRO A 9 8.22 25.71 -15.03
C PRO A 9 8.77 25.93 -13.62
N HIS A 10 8.63 27.12 -13.04
CA HIS A 10 9.13 27.39 -11.68
C HIS A 10 8.27 26.68 -10.61
N ILE A 11 6.96 26.57 -10.82
CA ILE A 11 6.05 25.85 -9.92
C ILE A 11 6.39 24.35 -9.97
N GLU A 12 6.70 23.81 -11.14
CA GLU A 12 7.12 22.41 -11.27
C GLU A 12 8.49 22.18 -10.59
N GLN A 13 9.46 23.06 -10.83
CA GLN A 13 10.79 22.95 -10.25
C GLN A 13 10.78 23.02 -8.72
N VAL A 14 10.04 23.97 -8.15
CA VAL A 14 9.89 24.08 -6.68
C VAL A 14 9.09 22.90 -6.14
N GLY A 15 8.15 22.34 -6.90
CA GLY A 15 7.43 21.13 -6.54
C GLY A 15 8.33 19.90 -6.37
N VAL A 16 9.37 19.77 -7.20
CA VAL A 16 10.41 18.74 -7.02
C VAL A 16 11.12 18.91 -5.68
N ARG A 17 11.47 20.14 -5.29
CA ARG A 17 12.11 20.43 -3.99
C ARG A 17 11.17 20.20 -2.81
N ALA A 18 9.89 20.55 -2.95
CA ALA A 18 8.88 20.24 -1.95
C ALA A 18 8.76 18.73 -1.73
N ARG A 19 8.81 17.93 -2.80
CA ARG A 19 8.84 16.46 -2.69
C ARG A 19 10.08 15.95 -1.96
N ASP A 20 11.25 16.53 -2.24
CA ASP A 20 12.49 16.17 -1.53
C ASP A 20 12.37 16.50 -0.03
N ILE A 21 11.76 17.64 0.32
CA ILE A 21 11.48 18.03 1.72
C ILE A 21 10.54 17.01 2.38
N TYR A 22 9.43 16.64 1.76
CA TYR A 22 8.54 15.61 2.31
C TYR A 22 9.25 14.28 2.54
N SER A 23 10.16 13.92 1.65
CA SER A 23 10.93 12.66 1.74
C SER A 23 11.91 12.65 2.92
N GLN A 24 12.46 13.82 3.27
CA GLN A 24 13.43 13.96 4.37
C GLN A 24 12.75 14.37 5.69
N GLN A 25 11.56 14.95 5.62
CA GLN A 25 10.81 15.52 6.75
C GLN A 25 9.38 14.97 6.71
N PRO A 26 9.17 13.69 7.10
CA PRO A 26 7.88 13.02 6.99
C PRO A 26 6.78 13.64 7.87
N THR A 27 7.17 14.47 8.85
CA THR A 27 6.27 15.22 9.74
C THR A 27 5.73 16.51 9.13
N ARG A 28 6.03 16.82 7.87
CA ARG A 28 5.48 17.98 7.16
C ARG A 28 4.05 17.74 6.69
N ASP A 29 3.16 18.65 7.08
CA ASP A 29 1.78 18.73 6.58
C ASP A 29 1.70 19.54 5.29
N PHE A 30 2.50 20.60 5.20
CA PHE A 30 2.68 21.43 4.00
C PHE A 30 4.11 21.97 3.90
N VAL A 31 4.50 22.44 2.72
CA VAL A 31 5.79 23.08 2.44
C VAL A 31 5.56 24.44 1.81
N ARG A 32 6.09 25.50 2.41
CA ARG A 32 6.07 26.85 1.82
C ARG A 32 7.43 27.20 1.24
N SER A 33 7.43 27.88 0.10
CA SER A 33 8.62 28.35 -0.59
C SER A 33 8.38 29.73 -1.19
N LEU A 34 9.44 30.53 -1.32
CA LEU A 34 9.41 31.78 -2.06
C LEU A 34 10.11 31.59 -3.40
N VAL A 35 9.56 32.20 -4.44
CA VAL A 35 10.28 32.47 -5.68
C VAL A 35 10.49 33.97 -5.75
N ILE A 36 11.75 34.39 -5.81
CA ILE A 36 12.19 35.78 -5.70
C ILE A 36 12.91 36.18 -6.99
N SER A 37 12.53 37.30 -7.59
CA SER A 37 13.27 38.01 -8.64
C SER A 37 13.92 39.27 -8.06
N GLU A 38 14.52 40.11 -8.92
CA GLU A 38 15.12 41.38 -8.50
C GLU A 38 14.12 42.33 -7.82
N ARG A 39 12.84 42.27 -8.23
CA ARG A 39 11.79 43.17 -7.72
C ARG A 39 10.60 42.47 -7.11
N ARG A 40 10.32 41.23 -7.51
CA ARG A 40 9.08 40.55 -7.16
C ARG A 40 9.31 39.30 -6.32
N VAL A 41 8.34 39.00 -5.47
CA VAL A 41 8.28 37.75 -4.72
C VAL A 41 6.91 37.10 -4.89
N ARG A 42 6.89 35.78 -4.96
CA ARG A 42 5.69 34.95 -4.94
C ARG A 42 5.82 33.89 -3.85
N LEU A 43 4.77 33.71 -3.06
CA LEU A 43 4.65 32.61 -2.10
C LEU A 43 4.03 31.41 -2.80
N LEU A 44 4.60 30.22 -2.58
CA LEU A 44 4.04 28.94 -2.97
C LEU A 44 3.87 28.08 -1.72
N GLN A 45 2.74 27.39 -1.63
CA GLN A 45 2.44 26.36 -0.65
C GLN A 45 2.13 25.06 -1.37
N TYR A 46 2.88 24.00 -1.09
CA TYR A 46 2.61 22.65 -1.53
C TYR A 46 2.06 21.87 -0.36
N ASP A 47 0.84 21.37 -0.48
CA ASP A 47 0.18 20.52 0.49
C ASP A 47 -0.35 19.25 -0.19
N ARG A 48 -1.09 18.44 0.54
CA ARG A 48 -1.56 17.14 0.04
C ARG A 48 -2.68 17.25 -0.99
N SER A 49 -3.20 18.46 -1.23
CA SER A 49 -4.18 18.77 -2.29
C SER A 49 -3.54 19.53 -3.47
N GLY A 50 -2.22 19.67 -3.49
CA GLY A 50 -1.48 20.26 -4.60
C GLY A 50 -0.77 21.57 -4.24
N ALA A 51 -0.55 22.41 -5.24
CA ALA A 51 0.11 23.70 -5.05
C ALA A 51 -0.90 24.84 -5.03
N LYS A 52 -0.76 25.75 -4.06
CA LYS A 52 -1.41 27.06 -4.01
C LYS A 52 -0.34 28.14 -4.03
N TYR A 53 -0.56 29.24 -4.73
CA TYR A 53 0.41 30.30 -4.83
C TYR A 53 -0.26 31.67 -4.87
N SER A 54 0.47 32.69 -4.40
CA SER A 54 0.01 34.08 -4.47
C SER A 54 0.26 34.68 -5.84
N ASP A 55 -0.38 35.80 -6.13
CA ASP A 55 0.14 36.71 -7.15
C ASP A 55 1.53 37.23 -6.73
N PRO A 56 2.42 37.50 -7.71
CA PRO A 56 3.72 38.06 -7.43
C PRO A 56 3.54 39.55 -7.12
N PHE A 57 4.19 40.04 -6.05
CA PHE A 57 4.14 41.45 -5.66
C PHE A 57 5.54 42.06 -5.60
N ASP A 58 5.63 43.39 -5.78
CA ASP A 58 6.90 44.12 -5.68
C ASP A 58 7.26 44.30 -4.20
N PHE A 59 8.29 43.60 -3.73
CA PHE A 59 8.65 43.61 -2.32
C PHE A 59 9.36 44.89 -1.89
N HIS A 60 9.81 45.73 -2.83
CA HIS A 60 10.33 47.06 -2.50
C HIS A 60 9.20 48.03 -2.18
N LEU A 61 8.01 47.83 -2.76
CA LEU A 61 6.80 48.61 -2.45
C LEU A 61 6.05 48.08 -1.22
N GLU A 62 6.01 46.76 -1.05
CA GLU A 62 5.33 46.09 0.05
C GLU A 62 6.31 45.40 1.03
N ALA A 63 7.37 46.11 1.45
CA ALA A 63 8.45 45.54 2.27
C ALA A 63 7.95 44.86 3.56
N ALA A 64 6.96 45.45 4.23
CA ALA A 64 6.36 44.87 5.43
C ALA A 64 5.72 43.49 5.16
N ARG A 65 5.10 43.30 3.99
CA ARG A 65 4.51 42.01 3.59
C ARG A 65 5.60 40.97 3.34
N PHE A 66 6.71 41.38 2.70
CA PHE A 66 7.86 40.50 2.49
C PHE A 66 8.52 40.07 3.81
N VAL A 67 8.74 41.01 4.75
CA VAL A 67 9.28 40.67 6.08
C VAL A 67 8.37 39.68 6.81
N LYS A 68 7.04 39.84 6.74
CA LYS A 68 6.10 38.86 7.30
C LYS A 68 6.25 37.46 6.69
N LEU A 69 6.50 37.36 5.38
CA LEU A 69 6.75 36.07 4.72
C LEU A 69 8.04 35.42 5.24
N VAL A 70 9.12 36.20 5.37
CA VAL A 70 10.40 35.69 5.90
C VAL A 70 10.22 35.22 7.34
N LEU A 71 9.61 36.05 8.21
CA LEU A 71 9.34 35.69 9.60
C LEU A 71 8.49 34.43 9.73
N GLY A 72 7.47 34.26 8.87
CA GLY A 72 6.64 33.06 8.87
C GLY A 72 7.41 31.79 8.46
N LEU A 73 8.37 31.90 7.52
CA LEU A 73 9.20 30.79 7.06
C LEU A 73 10.34 30.43 8.01
N THR A 74 10.81 31.40 8.80
CA THR A 74 11.85 31.22 9.82
C THR A 74 11.29 31.14 11.23
N SER A 75 9.98 30.96 11.37
CA SER A 75 9.30 30.88 12.65
C SER A 75 9.74 29.64 13.43
N ASP A 76 9.82 29.78 14.76
CA ASP A 76 9.99 28.68 15.69
C ASP A 76 8.68 27.90 15.93
N ASP A 77 7.52 28.52 15.68
CA ASP A 77 6.24 27.81 15.66
C ASP A 77 6.22 26.72 14.55
N PRO A 78 6.18 25.42 14.91
CA PRO A 78 6.17 24.31 13.95
C PRO A 78 5.00 24.40 12.96
N ARG A 79 3.84 24.90 13.39
CA ARG A 79 2.64 25.00 12.55
C ARG A 79 2.81 26.04 11.45
N LEU A 80 3.49 27.15 11.73
CA LEU A 80 3.68 28.21 10.73
C LEU A 80 4.63 27.77 9.61
N VAL A 81 5.63 26.97 9.96
CA VAL A 81 6.56 26.41 8.96
C VAL A 81 6.01 25.14 8.30
N GLY A 82 4.99 24.49 8.86
CA GLY A 82 4.27 23.36 8.24
C GLY A 82 4.60 21.98 8.79
N PHE A 83 5.10 21.90 10.01
CA PHE A 83 5.24 20.67 10.78
C PHE A 83 3.97 20.34 11.57
N ASP A 84 3.72 19.04 11.72
CA ASP A 84 2.74 18.51 12.65
C ASP A 84 3.19 18.75 14.10
N LYS A 85 2.42 19.55 14.85
CA LYS A 85 2.69 19.86 16.27
C LYS A 85 2.55 18.66 17.21
N SER A 86 1.86 17.61 16.78
CA SER A 86 1.66 16.40 17.59
C SER A 86 2.85 15.45 17.57
N ILE A 87 3.82 15.66 16.66
CA ILE A 87 5.07 14.90 16.59
C ILE A 87 6.23 15.82 16.94
N CYS A 88 7.00 15.47 17.96
CA CYS A 88 8.17 16.25 18.38
C CYS A 88 9.41 15.38 18.52
N TRP A 89 10.57 16.01 18.37
CA TRP A 89 11.87 15.38 18.57
C TRP A 89 12.63 16.14 19.64
N GLU A 90 13.02 15.44 20.69
CA GLU A 90 13.91 15.95 21.74
C GLU A 90 15.36 15.63 21.34
N VAL A 91 16.19 16.66 21.24
CA VAL A 91 17.62 16.53 20.91
C VAL A 91 18.42 16.71 22.20
N TYR A 92 19.13 15.66 22.62
CA TYR A 92 19.94 15.72 23.84
C TYR A 92 21.26 16.46 23.55
N LYS A 93 21.48 17.57 24.29
CA LYS A 93 22.69 18.38 24.11
C LYS A 93 23.94 17.54 24.34
N GLY A 94 24.83 17.53 23.34
CA GLY A 94 26.11 16.83 23.41
C GLY A 94 26.09 15.39 22.92
N THR A 95 24.93 14.85 22.52
CA THR A 95 24.84 13.54 21.85
C THR A 95 24.23 13.68 20.45
N LYS A 96 24.31 12.61 19.66
CA LYS A 96 23.57 12.50 18.38
C LYS A 96 22.19 11.87 18.58
N ASP A 97 21.81 11.60 19.84
CA ASP A 97 20.60 10.87 20.14
C ASP A 97 19.40 11.82 20.04
N VAL A 98 18.41 11.37 19.28
CA VAL A 98 17.12 12.04 19.14
C VAL A 98 16.05 11.11 19.68
N HIS A 99 15.12 11.66 20.44
CA HIS A 99 13.98 10.92 20.97
C HIS A 99 12.69 11.52 20.44
N GLY A 100 11.96 10.74 19.65
CA GLY A 100 10.71 11.17 19.05
C GLY A 100 9.53 10.85 19.95
N LYS A 101 8.55 11.74 20.01
CA LYS A 101 7.26 11.50 20.65
C LYS A 101 6.12 11.82 19.68
N ILE A 102 5.06 11.04 19.77
CA ILE A 102 3.83 11.23 18.98
C ILE A 102 2.64 11.22 19.90
N ASN A 103 1.86 12.30 19.87
CA ASN A 103 0.61 12.41 20.59
C ASN A 103 -0.52 11.86 19.73
N ALA A 104 -1.34 11.00 20.31
CA ALA A 104 -2.54 10.49 19.68
C ALA A 104 -3.68 10.37 20.70
N VAL A 105 -4.78 9.75 20.29
CA VAL A 105 -5.88 9.33 21.17
C VAL A 105 -5.86 7.83 21.46
N ASP A 106 -6.34 7.45 22.63
CA ASP A 106 -6.62 6.06 22.98
C ASP A 106 -8.05 5.63 22.57
N ALA A 107 -8.45 4.40 22.91
CA ALA A 107 -9.77 3.86 22.58
C ALA A 107 -10.96 4.62 23.22
N LYS A 108 -10.71 5.42 24.26
CA LYS A 108 -11.72 6.28 24.92
C LYS A 108 -11.74 7.70 24.36
N GLY A 109 -10.79 8.04 23.49
CA GLY A 109 -10.59 9.40 22.99
C GLY A 109 -9.72 10.26 23.92
N ASP A 110 -9.11 9.67 24.95
CA ASP A 110 -8.21 10.38 25.85
C ASP A 110 -6.83 10.54 25.19
N LYS A 111 -6.17 11.67 25.47
CA LYS A 111 -4.84 11.94 24.90
C LYS A 111 -3.79 11.01 25.49
N ILE A 112 -2.99 10.41 24.62
CA ILE A 112 -1.88 9.53 24.97
C ILE A 112 -0.64 9.94 24.17
N THR A 113 0.54 9.82 24.80
CA THR A 113 1.83 10.06 24.16
C THR A 113 2.56 8.73 24.01
N TYR A 114 3.02 8.45 22.81
CA TYR A 114 3.88 7.31 22.51
C TYR A 114 5.30 7.77 22.22
N ASP A 115 6.27 6.94 22.61
CA ASP A 115 7.68 7.11 22.25
C ASP A 115 7.93 6.47 20.89
N ILE A 116 8.52 7.21 19.95
CA ILE A 116 8.84 6.71 18.60
C ILE A 116 10.07 5.81 18.69
N VAL A 117 9.96 4.61 18.11
CA VAL A 117 11.08 3.68 17.98
C VAL A 117 11.96 4.10 16.81
N GLY A 118 13.16 4.61 17.12
CA GLY A 118 14.13 5.07 16.13
C GLY A 118 14.00 6.55 15.77
N ASP A 119 14.60 6.95 14.65
CA ASP A 119 14.74 8.34 14.20
C ASP A 119 13.89 8.69 12.97
N ARG A 120 13.09 7.75 12.48
CA ARG A 120 12.31 7.87 11.24
C ARG A 120 11.12 6.90 11.23
N PRO A 121 10.10 7.14 10.39
CA PRO A 121 9.00 6.19 10.23
C PRO A 121 9.50 4.85 9.68
N SER A 122 8.87 3.75 10.13
CA SER A 122 9.13 2.39 9.62
C SER A 122 8.64 2.21 8.19
N PHE A 123 7.68 3.03 7.75
CA PHE A 123 7.25 3.14 6.36
C PHE A 123 6.88 4.58 6.00
N HIS A 124 7.29 5.05 4.82
CA HIS A 124 7.01 6.40 4.36
C HIS A 124 6.78 6.43 2.83
N ARG A 125 5.70 7.10 2.40
CA ARG A 125 5.43 7.40 0.99
C ARG A 125 5.78 8.85 0.66
N CYS A 126 6.75 9.03 -0.23
CA CYS A 126 7.24 10.34 -0.71
C CYS A 126 6.32 11.05 -1.74
N SER A 127 5.08 10.62 -1.92
CA SER A 127 4.16 11.22 -2.90
C SER A 127 3.78 12.64 -2.48
N LEU A 128 3.88 13.60 -3.40
CA LEU A 128 3.52 15.01 -3.13
C LEU A 128 2.03 15.17 -2.82
N ILE A 129 1.18 14.56 -3.66
CA ILE A 129 -0.29 14.57 -3.58
C ILE A 129 -0.77 13.15 -3.29
N GLY A 130 -1.88 13.02 -2.55
CA GLY A 130 -2.52 11.74 -2.26
C GLY A 130 -2.43 11.37 -0.79
N ARG A 131 -2.39 10.07 -0.50
CA ARG A 131 -2.48 9.53 0.87
C ARG A 131 -1.27 9.85 1.74
N ALA A 132 -0.07 9.92 1.15
CA ALA A 132 1.17 10.23 1.84
C ALA A 132 1.34 9.47 3.18
N THR A 133 1.09 8.15 3.14
CA THR A 133 1.09 7.28 4.31
C THR A 133 2.46 7.25 5.02
N ASN A 134 2.44 7.50 6.33
CA ASN A 134 3.57 7.31 7.23
C ASN A 134 3.18 6.30 8.31
N THR A 135 4.06 5.36 8.59
CA THR A 135 3.89 4.40 9.69
C THR A 135 5.03 4.56 10.66
N TRP A 136 4.69 4.68 11.94
CA TRP A 136 5.61 4.84 13.04
C TRP A 136 5.51 3.62 13.94
N ASP A 137 6.65 2.98 14.20
CA ASP A 137 6.74 1.99 15.27
C ASP A 137 6.89 2.77 16.58
N VAL A 138 6.04 2.49 17.57
CA VAL A 138 5.99 3.27 18.81
C VAL A 138 5.84 2.39 20.05
N THR A 139 6.24 2.91 21.21
CA THR A 139 6.06 2.28 22.52
C THR A 139 5.14 3.14 23.37
N GLY A 140 4.13 2.52 23.97
CA GLY A 140 3.19 3.21 24.87
C GLY A 140 3.74 3.39 26.29
N PRO A 141 3.04 4.16 27.14
CA PRO A 141 3.45 4.39 28.53
C PRO A 141 3.54 3.12 29.39
N ASN A 142 2.84 2.06 28.99
CA ASN A 142 2.87 0.74 29.61
C ASN A 142 4.05 -0.14 29.14
N GLY A 143 4.87 0.33 28.19
CA GLY A 143 5.96 -0.44 27.59
C GLY A 143 5.51 -1.35 26.43
N GLU A 144 4.22 -1.37 26.08
CA GLU A 144 3.71 -2.16 24.96
C GLU A 144 4.02 -1.48 23.62
N GLU A 145 4.18 -2.30 22.58
CA GLU A 145 4.47 -1.83 21.23
C GLU A 145 3.19 -1.63 20.41
N TYR A 146 3.17 -0.56 19.63
CA TYR A 146 2.06 -0.18 18.76
C TYR A 146 2.56 0.31 17.41
N ILE A 147 1.62 0.44 16.48
CA ILE A 147 1.84 1.11 15.20
C ILE A 147 0.96 2.35 15.15
N VAL A 148 1.56 3.51 14.85
CA VAL A 148 0.80 4.74 14.56
C VAL A 148 0.94 5.05 13.08
N LYS A 149 -0.20 5.11 12.36
CA LYS A 149 -0.27 5.35 10.92
C LYS A 149 -0.91 6.71 10.65
N ASP A 150 -0.18 7.60 10.00
CA ASP A 150 -0.69 8.87 9.46
C ASP A 150 -1.02 8.72 7.98
N LEU A 151 -2.18 9.21 7.55
CA LEU A 151 -2.57 9.27 6.15
C LEU A 151 -3.48 10.46 5.85
N TRP A 152 -3.58 10.82 4.58
CA TRP A 152 -4.45 11.89 4.09
C TRP A 152 -5.61 11.30 3.29
N ARG A 153 -6.80 11.33 3.90
CA ARG A 153 -8.04 10.84 3.29
C ARG A 153 -8.78 11.96 2.57
N GLU A 154 -9.34 11.63 1.42
CA GLU A 154 -10.24 12.51 0.67
C GLU A 154 -11.67 12.26 1.14
N ALA A 155 -12.43 13.32 1.41
CA ALA A 155 -13.77 13.21 2.04
C ALA A 155 -14.77 12.34 1.27
N ARG A 156 -14.57 12.14 -0.05
CA ARG A 156 -15.49 11.39 -0.92
C ARG A 156 -15.22 9.88 -0.98
N ARG A 157 -14.18 9.36 -0.31
CA ARG A 157 -13.81 7.93 -0.36
C ARG A 157 -14.07 7.25 0.99
N SER A 158 -14.47 5.98 0.95
CA SER A 158 -14.43 5.09 2.12
C SER A 158 -13.02 5.11 2.71
N SER A 159 -12.92 5.32 4.02
CA SER A 159 -11.63 5.52 4.65
C SER A 159 -11.13 4.23 5.30
N GLU A 160 -9.81 4.06 5.34
CA GLU A 160 -9.16 2.93 6.02
C GLU A 160 -9.67 2.71 7.46
N PRO A 161 -9.89 3.77 8.28
CA PRO A 161 -10.51 3.61 9.60
C PRO A 161 -11.88 2.92 9.57
N ASP A 162 -12.73 3.22 8.59
CA ASP A 162 -14.06 2.62 8.49
C ASP A 162 -13.96 1.11 8.19
N LEU A 163 -13.02 0.74 7.32
CA LEU A 163 -12.75 -0.65 6.95
C LEU A 163 -12.14 -1.43 8.12
N LEU A 164 -11.24 -0.79 8.88
CA LEU A 164 -10.66 -1.35 10.10
C LEU A 164 -11.68 -1.50 11.22
N GLU A 165 -12.63 -0.57 11.35
CA GLU A 165 -13.71 -0.69 12.32
C GLU A 165 -14.63 -1.87 11.97
N ALA A 166 -14.92 -2.09 10.69
CA ALA A 166 -15.67 -3.27 10.24
C ALA A 166 -14.90 -4.60 10.46
N ALA A 167 -13.56 -4.55 10.44
CA ALA A 167 -12.69 -5.70 10.68
C ALA A 167 -12.38 -5.95 12.17
N LYS A 168 -12.93 -5.13 13.07
CA LYS A 168 -12.68 -5.23 14.51
C LYS A 168 -13.22 -6.54 15.07
N GLY A 169 -12.35 -7.27 15.78
CA GLY A 169 -12.64 -8.60 16.30
C GLY A 169 -12.51 -9.74 15.27
N VAL A 170 -12.22 -9.46 14.00
CA VAL A 170 -11.96 -10.49 12.99
C VAL A 170 -10.61 -11.16 13.27
N VAL A 171 -10.63 -12.48 13.48
CA VAL A 171 -9.44 -13.28 13.79
C VAL A 171 -8.45 -13.24 12.62
N GLY A 172 -7.18 -12.96 12.93
CA GLY A 172 -6.11 -12.91 11.94
C GLY A 172 -6.11 -11.66 11.07
N VAL A 173 -6.84 -10.60 11.47
CA VAL A 173 -6.81 -9.28 10.83
C VAL A 173 -6.30 -8.24 11.82
N ALA A 174 -5.57 -7.23 11.32
CA ALA A 174 -5.05 -6.13 12.13
C ALA A 174 -6.15 -5.42 12.92
N GLN A 175 -5.89 -5.20 14.22
CA GLN A 175 -6.83 -4.55 15.11
C GLN A 175 -6.50 -3.07 15.30
N MET A 176 -7.50 -2.22 15.04
CA MET A 176 -7.45 -0.79 15.31
C MET A 176 -7.87 -0.50 16.75
N ILE A 177 -7.04 0.27 17.44
CA ILE A 177 -7.26 0.70 18.83
C ILE A 177 -8.03 2.01 18.84
N ALA A 178 -7.57 2.98 18.05
CA ALA A 178 -8.13 4.32 18.01
C ALA A 178 -7.85 5.02 16.68
N CYS A 179 -8.65 6.02 16.37
CA CYS A 179 -8.51 6.85 15.19
C CYS A 179 -8.92 8.29 15.51
N GLU A 180 -8.21 9.26 14.96
CA GLU A 180 -8.58 10.68 15.03
C GLU A 180 -8.32 11.40 13.71
N ASP A 181 -9.17 12.40 13.42
CA ASP A 181 -8.89 13.41 12.41
C ASP A 181 -8.13 14.57 13.07
N ILE A 182 -6.96 14.92 12.52
CA ILE A 182 -6.10 15.94 13.11
C ILE A 182 -6.39 17.32 12.49
N TYR A 183 -6.24 17.44 11.16
CA TYR A 183 -6.39 18.70 10.42
C TYR A 183 -6.91 18.45 9.00
N LYS A 184 -7.48 19.46 8.37
CA LYS A 184 -7.82 19.49 6.94
C LYS A 184 -6.88 20.39 6.17
N VAL A 185 -6.72 20.15 4.87
CA VAL A 185 -5.93 21.04 4.00
C VAL A 185 -6.54 22.45 4.00
N SER A 186 -7.86 22.55 4.04
CA SER A 186 -8.59 23.82 4.19
C SER A 186 -8.19 24.62 5.44
N ASP A 187 -7.76 23.98 6.54
CA ASP A 187 -7.30 24.68 7.75
C ASP A 187 -6.00 25.50 7.51
N PHE A 188 -5.30 25.22 6.41
CA PHE A 188 -4.04 25.86 6.05
C PHE A 188 -4.13 26.75 4.81
N ARG A 189 -5.31 26.83 4.18
CA ARG A 189 -5.54 27.60 2.96
C ARG A 189 -6.59 28.67 3.22
N ASP A 190 -6.30 29.89 2.79
CA ASP A 190 -7.30 30.95 2.70
C ASP A 190 -8.08 30.75 1.40
N LEU A 191 -9.22 30.05 1.47
CA LEU A 191 -10.02 29.68 0.28
C LEU A 191 -10.86 30.88 -0.18
N GLN A 192 -10.78 31.19 -1.47
CA GLN A 192 -11.65 32.21 -2.08
C GLN A 192 -12.96 31.57 -2.57
N ASP A 193 -14.02 32.37 -2.66
CA ASP A 193 -15.32 31.92 -3.18
C ASP A 193 -15.16 31.33 -4.60
N GLY A 194 -15.61 30.08 -4.78
CA GLY A 194 -15.55 29.37 -6.06
C GLY A 194 -14.26 28.60 -6.34
N GLU A 195 -13.28 28.57 -5.41
CA GLU A 195 -12.06 27.77 -5.57
C GLU A 195 -12.36 26.27 -5.36
N GLU A 196 -12.15 25.45 -6.40
CA GLU A 196 -12.26 23.99 -6.29
C GLU A 196 -11.04 23.41 -5.56
N LEU A 197 -11.21 23.05 -4.28
CA LEU A 197 -10.22 22.29 -3.50
C LEU A 197 -10.68 20.84 -3.34
N THR A 198 -9.85 19.89 -3.75
CA THR A 198 -9.96 18.51 -3.26
C THR A 198 -9.50 18.47 -1.81
N ASP A 199 -10.39 18.77 -0.86
CA ASP A 199 -10.02 18.86 0.55
C ASP A 199 -9.67 17.48 1.12
N ARG A 200 -8.54 17.41 1.81
CA ARG A 200 -8.03 16.17 2.41
C ARG A 200 -7.89 16.36 3.91
N THR A 201 -8.33 15.35 4.65
CA THR A 201 -8.22 15.31 6.10
C THR A 201 -7.05 14.41 6.48
N LYS A 202 -6.15 14.91 7.32
CA LYS A 202 -5.11 14.09 7.96
C LYS A 202 -5.76 13.27 9.05
N CYS A 203 -5.59 11.96 8.95
CA CYS A 203 -6.11 10.97 9.87
C CYS A 203 -4.93 10.25 10.51
N ARG A 204 -5.02 9.99 11.82
CA ARG A 204 -4.07 9.19 12.58
C ARG A 204 -4.76 7.98 13.16
N ILE A 205 -4.19 6.80 12.90
CA ILE A 205 -4.72 5.51 13.33
C ILE A 205 -3.69 4.85 14.23
N THR A 206 -4.12 4.40 15.41
CA THR A 206 -3.32 3.55 16.30
C THR A 206 -3.75 2.10 16.12
N LEU A 207 -2.81 1.24 15.77
CA LEU A 207 -2.98 -0.19 15.52
C LEU A 207 -2.15 -1.01 16.52
N GLU A 208 -2.59 -2.23 16.78
CA GLU A 208 -1.76 -3.22 17.47
C GLU A 208 -0.48 -3.55 16.69
N ARG A 209 0.61 -3.85 17.41
CA ARG A 209 1.83 -4.38 16.82
C ARG A 209 1.75 -5.90 16.66
N TYR A 210 2.16 -6.36 15.48
CA TYR A 210 2.34 -7.78 15.16
C TYR A 210 3.81 -8.05 14.78
N GLY A 211 4.11 -9.31 14.45
CA GLY A 211 5.44 -9.75 14.06
C GLY A 211 5.90 -9.21 12.71
N ARG A 212 6.98 -9.80 12.20
CA ARG A 212 7.60 -9.39 10.93
C ARG A 212 6.79 -9.87 9.72
N GLN A 213 7.05 -9.28 8.56
CA GLN A 213 6.49 -9.74 7.29
C GLN A 213 6.79 -11.22 7.03
N ILE A 214 5.84 -11.90 6.39
CA ILE A 214 5.86 -13.37 6.18
C ILE A 214 7.13 -13.87 5.49
N GLU A 215 7.80 -13.03 4.69
CA GLU A 215 9.06 -13.39 4.05
C GLU A 215 10.19 -13.70 5.05
N HIS A 216 10.13 -13.15 6.27
CA HIS A 216 11.13 -13.34 7.32
C HIS A 216 10.93 -14.63 8.14
N PHE A 217 10.35 -15.67 7.53
CA PHE A 217 10.07 -16.94 8.18
C PHE A 217 11.35 -17.67 8.62
N GLN A 218 11.30 -18.37 9.75
CA GLN A 218 12.41 -19.18 10.27
C GLN A 218 12.32 -20.64 9.83
N SER A 219 11.14 -21.09 9.41
CA SER A 219 10.91 -22.44 8.87
C SER A 219 9.76 -22.45 7.86
N ALA A 220 9.74 -23.44 6.98
CA ALA A 220 8.65 -23.65 6.03
C ALA A 220 7.30 -23.85 6.74
N SER A 221 7.29 -24.59 7.87
CA SER A 221 6.08 -24.80 8.66
C SER A 221 5.52 -23.49 9.23
N GLN A 222 6.39 -22.60 9.71
CA GLN A 222 5.97 -21.28 10.20
C GLN A 222 5.32 -20.46 9.08
N ALA A 223 5.95 -20.41 7.91
CA ALA A 223 5.40 -19.70 6.74
C ALA A 223 4.06 -20.27 6.29
N LEU A 224 3.92 -21.60 6.23
CA LEU A 224 2.69 -22.26 5.79
C LEU A 224 1.54 -22.06 6.79
N TRP A 225 1.80 -22.10 8.09
CA TRP A 225 0.77 -21.83 9.10
C TRP A 225 0.34 -20.37 9.12
N ALA A 226 1.27 -19.43 8.94
CA ALA A 226 0.90 -18.02 8.81
C ALA A 226 0.10 -17.76 7.53
N LEU A 227 0.51 -18.34 6.39
CA LEU A 227 -0.25 -18.21 5.14
C LEU A 227 -1.64 -18.83 5.25
N HIS A 228 -1.76 -19.99 5.91
CA HIS A 228 -3.04 -20.63 6.20
C HIS A 228 -3.96 -19.69 6.99
N ASP A 229 -3.46 -19.16 8.12
CA ASP A 229 -4.24 -18.29 8.99
C ASP A 229 -4.61 -16.99 8.28
N ALA A 230 -3.74 -16.44 7.42
CA ALA A 230 -4.03 -15.28 6.60
C ALA A 230 -5.15 -15.53 5.57
N ILE A 231 -5.19 -16.73 4.95
CA ILE A 231 -6.30 -17.11 4.04
C ILE A 231 -7.60 -17.27 4.83
N SER A 232 -7.55 -17.85 6.04
CA SER A 232 -8.71 -17.93 6.92
C SER A 232 -9.19 -16.53 7.34
N ALA A 233 -8.28 -15.63 7.68
CA ALA A 233 -8.57 -14.24 8.02
C ALA A 233 -9.22 -13.50 6.85
N HIS A 234 -8.74 -13.71 5.62
CA HIS A 234 -9.35 -13.15 4.41
C HIS A 234 -10.81 -13.59 4.23
N LYS A 235 -11.10 -14.88 4.47
CA LYS A 235 -12.47 -15.41 4.44
C LYS A 235 -13.37 -14.72 5.48
N GLU A 236 -12.88 -14.56 6.71
CA GLU A 236 -13.67 -13.90 7.77
C GLU A 236 -13.83 -12.39 7.52
N LEU A 237 -12.81 -11.73 6.98
CA LEU A 237 -12.88 -10.34 6.54
C LEU A 237 -13.92 -10.13 5.43
N PHE A 238 -13.96 -11.04 4.46
CA PHE A 238 -14.97 -11.01 3.40
C PHE A 238 -16.38 -11.19 3.94
N LYS A 239 -16.58 -12.07 4.94
CA LYS A 239 -17.87 -12.21 5.63
C LYS A 239 -18.27 -10.96 6.40
N ALA A 240 -17.30 -10.19 6.90
CA ALA A 240 -17.53 -8.86 7.49
C ALA A 240 -17.83 -7.78 6.43
N GLY A 241 -17.95 -8.15 5.15
CA GLY A 241 -18.30 -7.24 4.06
C GLY A 241 -17.12 -6.44 3.52
N VAL A 242 -15.88 -6.87 3.76
CA VAL A 242 -14.67 -6.17 3.32
C VAL A 242 -13.86 -7.05 2.36
N LEU A 243 -13.54 -6.53 1.18
CA LEU A 243 -12.62 -7.17 0.21
C LEU A 243 -11.25 -6.49 0.29
N HIS A 244 -10.18 -7.27 0.45
CA HIS A 244 -8.85 -6.73 0.75
C HIS A 244 -8.17 -6.05 -0.45
N ARG A 245 -8.17 -6.70 -1.61
CA ARG A 245 -7.68 -6.22 -2.92
C ARG A 245 -6.19 -5.97 -3.10
N ASP A 246 -5.37 -6.11 -2.05
CA ASP A 246 -3.92 -5.89 -2.12
C ASP A 246 -3.17 -6.94 -1.28
N ILE A 247 -3.55 -8.21 -1.44
CA ILE A 247 -2.83 -9.31 -0.83
C ILE A 247 -1.43 -9.38 -1.44
N SER A 248 -0.41 -9.28 -0.57
CA SER A 248 0.99 -9.36 -0.95
C SER A 248 1.83 -9.84 0.22
N LYS A 249 3.08 -10.24 -0.05
CA LYS A 249 4.02 -10.62 1.02
C LYS A 249 4.27 -9.53 2.07
N ASN A 250 4.03 -8.26 1.70
CA ASN A 250 4.25 -7.12 2.60
C ASN A 250 3.08 -6.92 3.56
N ASN A 251 1.90 -7.44 3.20
CA ASN A 251 0.63 -7.23 3.90
C ASN A 251 0.21 -8.46 4.72
N ILE A 252 1.07 -9.47 4.81
CA ILE A 252 0.92 -10.63 5.69
C ILE A 252 2.05 -10.61 6.70
N LEU A 253 1.72 -10.39 7.96
CA LEU A 253 2.66 -10.43 9.08
C LEU A 253 2.55 -11.75 9.84
N PHE A 254 3.60 -12.13 10.55
CA PHE A 254 3.48 -13.10 11.61
C PHE A 254 2.70 -12.53 12.79
N GLY A 255 1.99 -13.40 13.52
CA GLY A 255 1.41 -13.07 14.81
C GLY A 255 2.46 -12.66 15.84
N ARG A 256 1.97 -12.29 17.03
CA ARG A 256 2.81 -12.12 18.21
C ARG A 256 3.49 -13.45 18.60
N PRO A 257 4.58 -13.43 19.38
CA PRO A 257 5.14 -14.65 19.96
C PRO A 257 4.04 -15.49 20.62
N ASP A 258 4.07 -16.80 20.40
CA ASP A 258 3.10 -17.77 20.93
C ASP A 258 1.63 -17.52 20.51
N ALA A 259 1.43 -16.87 19.35
CA ALA A 259 0.09 -16.65 18.81
C ALA A 259 -0.69 -17.97 18.62
N GLU A 260 -1.91 -17.97 19.13
CA GLU A 260 -2.87 -19.06 18.99
C GLU A 260 -3.21 -19.35 17.51
N PRO A 261 -3.68 -20.57 17.18
CA PRO A 261 -4.19 -20.86 15.85
C PRO A 261 -5.25 -19.84 15.40
N GLY A 262 -5.08 -19.30 14.18
CA GLY A 262 -5.88 -18.20 13.66
C GLY A 262 -5.17 -16.84 13.73
N TRP A 263 -4.17 -16.70 14.61
CA TRP A 263 -3.37 -15.47 14.76
C TRP A 263 -1.92 -15.62 14.31
N ARG A 264 -1.50 -16.78 13.79
CA ARG A 264 -0.10 -17.01 13.40
C ARG A 264 0.28 -16.21 12.15
N GLY A 265 -0.70 -15.91 11.31
CA GLY A 265 -0.59 -14.96 10.21
C GLY A 265 -1.67 -13.89 10.36
N VAL A 266 -1.28 -12.63 10.18
CA VAL A 266 -2.15 -11.47 10.35
C VAL A 266 -2.15 -10.65 9.07
N LEU A 267 -3.34 -10.39 8.53
CA LEU A 267 -3.54 -9.47 7.42
C LEU A 267 -3.53 -8.03 7.90
N ILE A 268 -2.77 -7.18 7.21
CA ILE A 268 -2.64 -5.76 7.48
C ILE A 268 -2.94 -4.94 6.23
N ASP A 269 -3.04 -3.63 6.40
CA ASP A 269 -3.12 -2.63 5.32
C ASP A 269 -4.41 -2.68 4.51
N MET A 270 -5.46 -2.03 5.03
CA MET A 270 -6.77 -1.93 4.38
C MET A 270 -6.89 -0.73 3.42
N ASP A 271 -5.75 -0.12 3.09
CA ASP A 271 -5.66 1.09 2.28
C ASP A 271 -6.27 0.94 0.87
N MET A 272 -6.27 -0.28 0.33
CA MET A 272 -6.82 -0.62 -0.99
C MET A 272 -8.15 -1.37 -0.93
N SER A 273 -8.64 -1.65 0.28
CA SER A 273 -9.82 -2.45 0.51
C SER A 273 -11.11 -1.67 0.22
N ILE A 274 -12.20 -2.41 0.00
CA ILE A 274 -13.52 -1.83 -0.23
C ILE A 274 -14.57 -2.57 0.58
N PHE A 275 -15.67 -1.87 0.88
CA PHE A 275 -16.89 -2.53 1.28
C PHE A 275 -17.50 -3.25 0.07
N VAL A 276 -17.85 -4.51 0.27
CA VAL A 276 -18.51 -5.34 -0.73
C VAL A 276 -20.00 -5.01 -0.73
N ASP A 277 -20.47 -4.35 -1.78
CA ASP A 277 -21.90 -4.23 -2.04
C ASP A 277 -22.37 -5.46 -2.82
N LEU A 278 -22.92 -6.47 -2.14
CA LEU A 278 -23.43 -7.67 -2.79
C LEU A 278 -24.61 -7.38 -3.74
N ALA A 279 -25.27 -6.22 -3.61
CA ALA A 279 -26.34 -5.79 -4.50
C ALA A 279 -25.82 -5.03 -5.73
N LYS A 280 -24.61 -4.47 -5.69
CA LYS A 280 -23.97 -3.79 -6.82
C LYS A 280 -22.66 -4.48 -7.19
N ARG A 281 -22.62 -5.15 -8.35
CA ARG A 281 -21.40 -5.78 -8.90
C ARG A 281 -20.31 -4.78 -9.34
N ASP A 282 -20.35 -3.54 -8.87
CA ASP A 282 -19.49 -2.45 -9.35
C ASP A 282 -18.22 -2.32 -8.48
N ASN A 283 -17.47 -3.42 -8.38
CA ASN A 283 -16.16 -3.45 -7.71
C ASN A 283 -15.04 -3.19 -8.72
N ALA A 284 -15.13 -2.10 -9.47
CA ALA A 284 -14.21 -1.81 -10.57
C ALA A 284 -12.73 -2.01 -10.16
N ALA A 285 -12.02 -2.89 -10.89
CA ALA A 285 -10.60 -3.09 -10.71
C ALA A 285 -9.84 -1.80 -11.05
N ASP A 286 -8.95 -1.37 -10.14
CA ASP A 286 -7.98 -0.32 -10.45
C ASP A 286 -6.61 -0.96 -10.67
N PHE A 287 -6.32 -1.34 -11.92
CA PHE A 287 -5.06 -1.94 -12.33
C PHE A 287 -3.83 -1.07 -12.02
N ARG A 288 -4.00 0.24 -11.75
CA ARG A 288 -2.89 1.15 -11.41
C ARG A 288 -2.45 1.04 -9.96
N THR A 289 -3.21 0.32 -9.14
CA THR A 289 -3.03 0.26 -7.69
C THR A 289 -2.80 -1.17 -7.21
N GLY A 290 -2.10 -1.32 -6.08
CA GLY A 290 -1.71 -2.61 -5.52
C GLY A 290 -0.32 -3.12 -5.97
N THR A 291 0.08 -4.27 -5.43
CA THR A 291 1.41 -4.85 -5.68
C THR A 291 1.43 -5.72 -6.93
N ARG A 292 1.84 -5.15 -8.08
CA ARG A 292 1.79 -5.78 -9.43
C ARG A 292 2.17 -7.25 -9.52
N MET A 293 3.21 -7.69 -8.80
CA MET A 293 3.67 -9.08 -8.83
C MET A 293 2.62 -10.08 -8.31
N PHE A 294 1.70 -9.62 -7.47
CA PHE A 294 0.68 -10.44 -6.82
C PHE A 294 -0.72 -10.15 -7.35
N GLN A 295 -0.90 -9.23 -8.30
CA GLN A 295 -2.22 -8.98 -8.88
C GLN A 295 -2.69 -10.16 -9.72
N SER A 296 -3.99 -10.45 -9.68
CA SER A 296 -4.60 -11.48 -10.52
C SER A 296 -4.47 -11.15 -12.01
N ILE A 297 -4.48 -12.20 -12.84
CA ILE A 297 -4.48 -12.05 -14.29
C ILE A 297 -5.71 -11.27 -14.76
N SER A 298 -6.87 -11.47 -14.12
CA SER A 298 -8.09 -10.70 -14.40
C SER A 298 -7.89 -9.19 -14.19
N VAL A 299 -7.32 -8.79 -13.04
CA VAL A 299 -7.01 -7.38 -12.75
C VAL A 299 -5.96 -6.84 -13.72
N LEU A 300 -4.91 -7.60 -14.06
CA LEU A 300 -3.88 -7.15 -15.00
C LEU A 300 -4.39 -7.01 -16.43
N THR A 301 -5.27 -7.91 -16.88
CA THR A 301 -5.85 -7.86 -18.24
C THR A 301 -6.90 -6.76 -18.39
N SER A 302 -7.48 -6.27 -17.28
CA SER A 302 -8.40 -5.13 -17.30
C SER A 302 -7.79 -3.85 -17.86
N PHE A 303 -6.45 -3.71 -17.89
CA PHE A 303 -5.75 -2.58 -18.52
C PHE A 303 -6.12 -2.38 -20.01
N ASN A 304 -6.32 -3.47 -20.75
CA ASN A 304 -6.63 -3.44 -22.18
C ASN A 304 -8.14 -3.40 -22.47
N SER A 305 -8.97 -3.50 -21.42
CA SER A 305 -10.41 -3.55 -21.54
C SER A 305 -11.02 -2.17 -21.35
N LYS A 306 -11.97 -1.77 -22.20
CA LYS A 306 -12.71 -0.50 -22.05
C LYS A 306 -13.62 -0.48 -20.81
N VAL A 307 -13.84 -1.63 -20.19
CA VAL A 307 -14.67 -1.81 -18.99
C VAL A 307 -13.77 -2.41 -17.90
N PRO A 308 -13.63 -1.75 -16.74
CA PRO A 308 -12.95 -2.34 -15.59
C PRO A 308 -13.64 -3.66 -15.21
N MET A 309 -12.90 -4.76 -15.16
CA MET A 309 -13.44 -6.00 -14.63
C MET A 309 -13.69 -5.81 -13.12
N ALA A 310 -14.81 -6.34 -12.62
CA ALA A 310 -15.09 -6.30 -11.19
C ALA A 310 -14.10 -7.22 -10.46
N GLN A 311 -13.37 -6.68 -9.49
CA GLN A 311 -12.51 -7.47 -8.62
C GLN A 311 -13.38 -8.15 -7.55
N ASP A 312 -13.13 -9.44 -7.32
CA ASP A 312 -13.81 -10.22 -6.28
C ASP A 312 -12.81 -10.96 -5.38
N PHE A 313 -13.32 -11.83 -4.51
CA PHE A 313 -12.48 -12.56 -3.57
C PHE A 313 -11.59 -13.62 -4.25
N TYR A 314 -11.93 -14.10 -5.46
CA TYR A 314 -11.08 -15.04 -6.19
C TYR A 314 -9.77 -14.37 -6.62
N ASP A 315 -9.80 -13.07 -6.93
CA ASP A 315 -8.60 -12.32 -7.25
C ASP A 315 -7.62 -12.27 -6.07
N ASP A 316 -8.12 -12.08 -4.85
CA ASP A 316 -7.31 -12.12 -3.63
C ASP A 316 -6.75 -13.54 -3.36
N ILE A 317 -7.52 -14.60 -3.66
CA ILE A 317 -7.05 -15.99 -3.57
C ILE A 317 -5.94 -16.27 -4.58
N GLU A 318 -6.04 -15.73 -5.80
CA GLU A 318 -4.96 -15.79 -6.80
C GLU A 318 -3.70 -15.06 -6.29
N SER A 319 -3.86 -13.92 -5.64
CA SER A 319 -2.77 -13.21 -4.99
C SER A 319 -2.08 -14.04 -3.90
N PHE A 320 -2.83 -14.77 -3.06
CA PHE A 320 -2.24 -15.71 -2.08
C PHE A 320 -1.43 -16.82 -2.75
N PHE A 321 -1.88 -17.34 -3.90
CA PHE A 321 -1.11 -18.31 -4.68
C PHE A 321 0.22 -17.71 -5.15
N TYR A 322 0.22 -16.45 -5.60
CA TYR A 322 1.46 -15.76 -5.98
C TYR A 322 2.38 -15.49 -4.78
N VAL A 323 1.84 -15.21 -3.59
CA VAL A 323 2.63 -15.14 -2.35
C VAL A 323 3.29 -16.48 -2.05
N LEU A 324 2.55 -17.59 -2.15
CA LEU A 324 3.12 -18.93 -1.96
C LEU A 324 4.26 -19.20 -2.95
N CYS A 325 4.05 -18.89 -4.23
CA CYS A 325 5.08 -19.02 -5.25
C CYS A 325 6.32 -18.18 -4.92
N TYR A 326 6.13 -16.93 -4.46
CA TYR A 326 7.22 -16.07 -4.04
C TYR A 326 8.04 -16.71 -2.91
N LEU A 327 7.38 -17.17 -1.85
CA LEU A 327 8.05 -17.80 -0.71
C LEU A 327 8.83 -19.06 -1.11
N LEU A 328 8.33 -19.84 -2.08
CA LEU A 328 8.99 -21.05 -2.53
C LEU A 328 10.18 -20.80 -3.47
N PHE A 329 10.07 -19.79 -4.33
CA PHE A 329 11.03 -19.59 -5.43
C PHE A 329 12.04 -18.49 -5.20
N VAL A 330 11.76 -17.58 -4.26
CA VAL A 330 12.54 -16.37 -4.03
C VAL A 330 13.19 -16.37 -2.65
N CYS A 331 12.67 -17.15 -1.69
CA CYS A 331 13.23 -17.27 -0.35
C CYS A 331 14.01 -18.59 -0.14
N GLU A 332 15.09 -18.53 0.64
CA GLU A 332 15.81 -19.66 1.21
C GLU A 332 15.01 -20.30 2.35
N SER A 333 15.47 -21.44 2.88
CA SER A 333 14.78 -22.21 3.93
C SER A 333 14.54 -21.46 5.26
N LYS A 334 15.18 -20.31 5.45
CA LYS A 334 15.05 -19.42 6.61
C LYS A 334 14.63 -17.99 6.23
N GLY A 335 13.86 -17.83 5.14
CA GLY A 335 13.27 -16.54 4.78
C GLY A 335 14.22 -15.51 4.17
N LYS A 336 15.50 -15.85 3.98
CA LYS A 336 16.45 -14.96 3.32
C LYS A 336 16.22 -14.98 1.81
N GLN A 337 16.10 -13.82 1.18
CA GLN A 337 15.96 -13.74 -0.28
C GLN A 337 17.22 -14.25 -0.99
N TYR A 338 17.06 -15.05 -2.05
CA TYR A 338 18.18 -15.43 -2.91
C TYR A 338 18.80 -14.18 -3.55
N ARG A 339 20.11 -13.99 -3.39
CA ARG A 339 20.87 -12.89 -4.03
C ARG A 339 20.95 -13.04 -5.56
N ILE A 340 20.95 -14.28 -6.04
CA ILE A 340 20.86 -14.65 -7.45
C ILE A 340 19.81 -15.74 -7.49
N LEU A 341 18.75 -15.57 -8.29
CA LEU A 341 17.75 -16.61 -8.46
C LEU A 341 18.45 -17.83 -9.09
N PRO A 342 18.49 -18.99 -8.40
CA PRO A 342 19.11 -20.18 -8.96
C PRO A 342 18.36 -20.59 -10.23
N MET A 343 19.11 -21.04 -11.23
CA MET A 343 18.56 -21.46 -12.53
C MET A 343 17.47 -22.52 -12.31
N PRO A 344 16.39 -22.57 -13.11
CA PRO A 344 15.29 -23.52 -12.91
C PRO A 344 15.74 -24.98 -12.75
N GLN A 345 16.83 -25.36 -13.41
CA GLN A 345 17.44 -26.70 -13.39
C GLN A 345 18.16 -27.04 -12.06
N GLU A 346 18.57 -26.04 -11.27
CA GLU A 346 19.20 -26.22 -9.96
C GLU A 346 18.17 -26.37 -8.84
N ARG A 347 16.90 -26.02 -9.10
CA ARG A 347 15.79 -26.07 -8.13
C ARG A 347 15.24 -27.50 -7.93
N THR A 348 15.34 -28.36 -8.94
CA THR A 348 14.85 -29.75 -8.91
C THR A 348 15.59 -30.65 -7.91
N LEU A 349 16.79 -30.28 -7.47
CA LEU A 349 17.59 -31.07 -6.53
C LEU A 349 17.40 -30.68 -5.05
N ARG A 350 16.91 -29.47 -4.75
CA ARG A 350 16.73 -28.99 -3.36
C ARG A 350 15.28 -28.84 -2.92
N VAL A 351 14.32 -28.72 -3.85
CA VAL A 351 12.89 -28.91 -3.57
C VAL A 351 12.56 -30.41 -3.59
N LYS A 352 13.26 -31.18 -2.74
CA LYS A 352 12.83 -32.51 -2.29
C LYS A 352 11.94 -32.39 -1.03
N ILE A 353 11.29 -31.24 -0.81
CA ILE A 353 10.02 -31.25 -0.08
C ILE A 353 9.07 -31.95 -1.02
N HIS A 354 8.87 -33.26 -0.78
CA HIS A 354 8.06 -34.17 -1.57
C HIS A 354 6.90 -33.44 -2.29
N TRP A 355 7.00 -33.31 -3.61
CA TRP A 355 5.89 -32.87 -4.47
C TRP A 355 4.59 -33.65 -4.21
N ARG A 356 4.69 -34.87 -3.67
CA ARG A 356 3.55 -35.69 -3.21
C ARG A 356 2.86 -35.10 -1.95
N HIS A 357 3.62 -34.56 -1.00
CA HIS A 357 3.09 -33.85 0.17
C HIS A 357 2.61 -32.45 -0.21
N PHE A 358 3.32 -31.74 -1.10
CA PHE A 358 2.92 -30.40 -1.57
C PHE A 358 1.61 -30.42 -2.37
N ARG A 359 1.43 -31.40 -3.28
CA ARG A 359 0.15 -31.61 -3.96
C ARG A 359 -0.97 -31.92 -2.97
N GLY A 360 -0.71 -32.76 -1.96
CA GLY A 360 -1.69 -33.08 -0.91
C GLY A 360 -2.03 -31.89 0.00
N VAL A 361 -1.06 -31.03 0.33
CA VAL A 361 -1.24 -29.85 1.17
C VAL A 361 -1.87 -28.69 0.39
N CYS A 362 -1.45 -28.41 -0.85
CA CYS A 362 -2.10 -27.39 -1.67
C CYS A 362 -3.51 -27.82 -2.09
N ILE A 363 -3.74 -29.07 -2.53
CA ILE A 363 -5.09 -29.57 -2.81
C ILE A 363 -5.90 -29.71 -1.52
N GLY A 364 -5.28 -30.04 -0.39
CA GLY A 364 -5.95 -30.13 0.91
C GLY A 364 -6.32 -28.77 1.49
N LEU A 365 -5.45 -27.77 1.41
CA LEU A 365 -5.67 -26.41 1.92
C LEU A 365 -6.57 -25.61 0.99
N LEU A 366 -6.30 -25.59 -0.33
CA LEU A 366 -7.22 -24.97 -1.30
C LEU A 366 -8.53 -25.74 -1.39
N GLY A 367 -8.49 -27.07 -1.37
CA GLY A 367 -9.69 -27.91 -1.43
C GLY A 367 -10.57 -27.85 -0.19
N ARG A 368 -10.00 -27.77 1.03
CA ARG A 368 -10.81 -27.54 2.25
C ARG A 368 -11.31 -26.11 2.35
N ALA A 369 -10.49 -25.12 1.97
CA ALA A 369 -10.93 -23.73 1.87
C ALA A 369 -12.10 -23.57 0.88
N LEU A 370 -12.11 -24.33 -0.21
CA LEU A 370 -13.18 -24.35 -1.22
C LEU A 370 -14.37 -25.26 -0.84
N GLN A 371 -14.18 -26.35 -0.10
CA GLN A 371 -15.27 -27.25 0.34
C GLN A 371 -16.08 -26.71 1.52
N GLU A 372 -15.48 -25.90 2.40
CA GLU A 372 -16.20 -25.23 3.49
C GLU A 372 -17.00 -24.00 3.04
N SER A 373 -17.05 -23.72 1.73
CA SER A 373 -17.75 -22.59 1.11
C SER A 373 -19.09 -22.93 0.46
N SER A 374 -19.65 -24.13 0.64
CA SER A 374 -20.98 -24.45 0.07
C SER A 374 -21.71 -25.60 0.77
N PRO A 375 -22.74 -25.33 1.60
CA PRO A 375 -23.86 -26.25 1.73
C PRO A 375 -24.85 -25.95 0.59
N GLY A 376 -24.73 -26.69 -0.53
CA GLY A 376 -25.84 -26.81 -1.49
C GLY A 376 -25.66 -26.23 -2.90
N ILE A 377 -24.55 -26.52 -3.59
CA ILE A 377 -24.49 -26.35 -5.06
C ILE A 377 -24.24 -27.73 -5.72
N PRO A 378 -24.97 -28.11 -6.79
CA PRO A 378 -24.91 -29.44 -7.38
C PRO A 378 -23.52 -29.76 -7.95
N GLN A 379 -23.11 -31.02 -7.80
CA GLN A 379 -21.92 -31.59 -8.44
C GLN A 379 -21.92 -31.31 -9.95
N TYR A 380 -21.09 -30.37 -10.39
CA TYR A 380 -20.62 -30.36 -11.77
C TYR A 380 -19.40 -31.26 -11.86
N TYR A 381 -19.60 -32.45 -12.44
CA TYR A 381 -18.52 -33.29 -12.91
C TYR A 381 -17.72 -32.57 -14.01
N PRO A 382 -16.39 -32.73 -14.08
CA PRO A 382 -15.61 -32.20 -15.18
C PRO A 382 -16.02 -32.93 -16.47
N LEU A 383 -16.49 -32.17 -17.47
CA LEU A 383 -16.56 -32.65 -18.84
C LEU A 383 -15.13 -33.03 -19.29
N PRO A 384 -14.90 -34.25 -19.79
CA PRO A 384 -13.61 -34.61 -20.34
C PRO A 384 -13.37 -33.79 -21.60
N CYS A 385 -12.29 -33.00 -21.61
CA CYS A 385 -11.71 -32.45 -22.83
C CYS A 385 -11.21 -33.64 -23.68
N GLN A 386 -12.09 -34.18 -24.52
CA GLN A 386 -11.69 -35.01 -25.65
C GLN A 386 -11.16 -34.07 -26.73
N ILE A 387 -9.85 -34.07 -26.91
CA ILE A 387 -9.23 -33.58 -28.14
C ILE A 387 -9.53 -34.65 -29.19
N GLU A 388 -10.64 -34.50 -29.91
CA GLU A 388 -10.92 -35.26 -31.12
C GLU A 388 -9.88 -34.90 -32.17
N GLY A 389 -9.01 -35.86 -32.49
CA GLY A 389 -8.15 -35.83 -33.65
C GLY A 389 -9.02 -35.85 -34.90
N LYS A 390 -8.97 -34.77 -35.70
CA LYS A 390 -9.55 -34.77 -37.03
C LYS A 390 -8.72 -35.65 -37.95
N ASP A 391 -9.36 -36.70 -38.45
CA ASP A 391 -8.95 -37.55 -39.54
C ASP A 391 -8.42 -36.74 -40.75
N THR A 392 -7.19 -37.05 -41.17
CA THR A 392 -6.72 -36.80 -42.54
C THR A 392 -6.83 -38.11 -43.33
N PRO A 393 -7.53 -38.13 -44.48
CA PRO A 393 -7.75 -39.37 -45.22
C PRO A 393 -6.49 -39.82 -45.97
N GLN A 394 -6.19 -41.11 -45.85
CA GLN A 394 -5.18 -41.82 -46.64
C GLN A 394 -5.48 -41.69 -48.14
N ARG A 395 -4.45 -41.35 -48.94
CA ARG A 395 -4.39 -41.65 -50.37
C ARG A 395 -3.22 -42.61 -50.65
N PRO A 396 -3.36 -43.52 -51.63
CA PRO A 396 -2.49 -44.68 -51.76
C PRO A 396 -1.19 -44.37 -52.50
N LYS A 397 -0.17 -45.20 -52.23
CA LYS A 397 1.12 -45.23 -52.93
C LYS A 397 0.91 -45.56 -54.41
N GLY A 398 1.55 -44.78 -55.27
CA GLY A 398 1.69 -45.02 -56.71
C GLY A 398 2.91 -44.25 -57.21
N GLU A 399 3.78 -44.96 -57.89
CA GLU A 399 5.18 -44.71 -58.22
C GLU A 399 5.34 -43.83 -59.49
N VAL A 400 6.60 -43.46 -59.81
CA VAL A 400 7.12 -43.07 -61.14
C VAL A 400 7.29 -41.56 -61.46
N ASP A 401 8.52 -41.08 -61.18
CA ASP A 401 9.52 -40.60 -62.16
C ASP A 401 9.50 -39.16 -62.74
N ARG A 402 10.75 -38.67 -62.90
CA ARG A 402 11.29 -37.60 -63.75
C ARG A 402 11.09 -36.10 -63.42
N GLY A 403 12.23 -35.49 -63.05
CA GLY A 403 12.85 -34.43 -63.87
C GLY A 403 12.58 -32.97 -63.47
N PRO A 404 13.44 -32.03 -63.91
CA PRO A 404 14.11 -31.11 -62.99
C PRO A 404 13.81 -29.62 -63.23
N GLU A 405 14.50 -28.76 -62.46
CA GLU A 405 14.71 -27.31 -62.67
C GLU A 405 13.48 -26.43 -62.36
N SER A 406 13.57 -25.24 -61.77
CA SER A 406 14.62 -24.22 -61.79
C SER A 406 14.40 -23.22 -60.64
N ARG A 407 15.48 -22.48 -60.36
CA ARG A 407 15.63 -21.29 -59.50
C ARG A 407 14.50 -20.27 -59.69
N VAL A 408 14.31 -19.38 -58.71
CA VAL A 408 14.68 -17.94 -58.79
C VAL A 408 14.26 -17.20 -57.51
N ALA A 409 15.24 -16.43 -56.99
CA ALA A 409 15.21 -15.29 -56.06
C ALA A 409 14.74 -15.49 -54.62
#